data_AF-A0A9D4TBT5-F1
#
_entry.id   AF-A0A9D4TBT5-F1
#
_cell.length_a   1.000
_cell.length_b   1.000
_cell.length_c   1.000
_cell.angle_alpha   90.00
_cell.angle_beta   90.00
_cell.angle_gamma   90.00
#
_symmetry.space_group_name_H-M   'P 1'
#
loop_
_entity.id
_entity.type
_entity.pdbx_description
1 polymer ?
#
loop_
_entity_poly.entity_id
_entity_poly.type
_entity_poly.pdbx_seq_one_letter_code
_entity_poly.pdbx_strand_id
1 'polypeptide(L)'
;MPKNRHRHCYAPGCRTGYSGVKVTRKVSLFSVPKDEDRRKLWEKNLHRSDKPLDDQCAVCELHFEDRYILRDYIHVVNGEEVRIPRGVPALTCDAVPTILPNAPKYLTKKVPAERAPRKREPSAQLQSERRKKKRDASPCGTTALQDNDDDDCSSPRIDAENLGQLKAPSTCWYALPVLPLPPKSSPDQNLLAKVPSSQEDQDSYPEVKVDSTKTPAPL
;
A
#
# COMPACT_ATOMS: atom_id res chain seq x y z
N MET A 1 14.11 6.80 29.08
CA MET A 1 15.44 7.12 28.51
C MET A 1 15.29 7.42 27.02
N PRO A 2 15.48 8.67 26.57
CA PRO A 2 15.53 8.97 25.14
C PRO A 2 16.75 8.26 24.54
N LYS A 3 16.51 7.36 23.57
CA LYS A 3 17.58 6.66 22.86
C LYS A 3 18.35 7.66 21.99
N ASN A 4 19.68 7.60 22.02
CA ASN A 4 20.56 8.47 21.24
C ASN A 4 20.58 8.05 19.76
N ARG A 5 19.51 8.41 19.04
CA ARG A 5 19.39 8.12 17.61
C ARG A 5 20.28 9.03 16.75
N HIS A 6 20.71 8.52 15.61
CA HIS A 6 21.38 9.30 14.57
C HIS A 6 20.50 10.46 14.13
N ARG A 7 21.13 11.63 13.97
CA ARG A 7 20.48 12.87 13.51
C ARG A 7 20.37 12.97 11.99
N HIS A 8 21.05 12.08 11.27
CA HIS A 8 21.05 12.02 9.80
C HIS A 8 20.27 10.80 9.30
N CYS A 9 19.75 10.91 8.09
CA CYS A 9 19.06 9.82 7.42
C CYS A 9 20.03 8.71 7.02
N TYR A 10 19.63 7.47 7.24
CA TYR A 10 20.39 6.28 6.88
C TYR A 10 20.32 5.90 5.39
N ALA A 11 19.29 6.35 4.67
CA ALA A 11 19.07 5.95 3.29
C ALA A 11 20.24 6.36 2.36
N PRO A 12 20.58 5.51 1.36
CA PRO A 12 21.71 5.77 0.48
C PRO A 12 21.55 7.08 -0.29
N GLY A 13 22.62 7.86 -0.34
CA GLY A 13 22.67 9.18 -0.99
C GLY A 13 21.83 10.27 -0.31
N CYS A 14 21.09 9.98 0.76
CA CYS A 14 20.27 10.98 1.44
C CYS A 14 21.15 11.88 2.32
N ARG A 15 21.03 13.19 2.15
CA ARG A 15 21.79 14.20 2.91
C ARG A 15 20.98 14.86 4.04
N THR A 16 19.77 14.38 4.31
CA THR A 16 18.91 14.91 5.38
C THR A 16 19.60 14.74 6.74
N GLY A 17 19.74 15.83 7.49
CA GLY A 17 20.29 15.83 8.85
C GLY A 17 21.82 15.84 8.96
N TYR A 18 22.54 15.89 7.84
CA TYR A 18 23.97 16.18 7.83
C TYR A 18 24.22 17.67 8.15
N SER A 19 25.33 17.96 8.84
CA SER A 19 25.75 19.33 9.10
C SER A 19 25.99 20.08 7.79
N GLY A 20 25.59 21.36 7.75
CA GLY A 20 25.79 22.23 6.58
C GLY A 20 24.77 22.07 5.45
N VAL A 21 23.87 21.08 5.51
CA VAL A 21 22.80 20.92 4.51
C VAL A 21 21.61 21.79 4.90
N LYS A 22 21.36 22.86 4.14
CA LYS A 22 20.14 23.68 4.31
C LYS A 22 18.95 22.91 3.71
N VAL A 23 18.07 22.42 4.59
CA VAL A 23 16.82 21.79 4.17
C VAL A 23 15.74 22.87 4.05
N THR A 24 15.00 22.85 2.95
CA THR A 24 13.91 23.81 2.68
C THR A 24 12.78 23.71 3.70
N ARG A 25 12.52 22.50 4.21
CA ARG A 25 11.51 22.20 5.24
C ARG A 25 12.10 21.31 6.32
N LYS A 26 11.56 21.39 7.54
CA LYS A 26 11.89 20.41 8.59
C LYS A 26 11.28 19.06 8.21
N VAL A 27 12.13 18.07 8.00
CA VAL A 27 11.75 16.70 7.64
C VAL A 27 11.78 15.83 8.89
N SER A 28 10.76 15.02 9.10
CA SER A 28 10.70 14.09 10.25
C SER A 28 11.65 12.92 10.04
N LEU A 29 12.34 12.49 11.10
CA LEU A 29 13.18 11.29 11.13
C LEU A 29 12.51 10.21 11.98
N PHE A 30 12.27 9.05 11.37
CA PHE A 30 11.66 7.90 12.02
C PHE A 30 12.74 6.90 12.44
N SER A 31 12.66 6.42 13.67
CA SER A 31 13.57 5.39 14.19
C SER A 31 13.24 4.04 13.58
N VAL A 32 14.26 3.20 13.45
CA VAL A 32 14.11 1.83 12.95
C VAL A 32 13.17 1.02 13.87
N PRO A 33 12.29 0.17 13.31
CA PRO A 33 11.44 -0.72 14.10
C PRO A 33 12.25 -1.61 15.05
N LYS A 34 11.71 -1.88 16.23
CA LYS A 34 12.32 -2.84 17.18
C LYS A 34 12.20 -4.28 16.69
N ASP A 35 11.16 -4.56 15.91
CA ASP A 35 10.88 -5.90 15.37
C ASP A 35 11.95 -6.26 14.32
N GLU A 36 12.63 -7.39 14.52
CA GLU A 36 13.76 -7.78 13.68
C GLU A 36 13.35 -8.01 12.22
N ASP A 37 12.20 -8.64 11.99
CA ASP A 37 11.72 -8.92 10.63
C ASP A 37 11.41 -7.64 9.86
N ARG A 38 10.83 -6.65 10.54
CA ARG A 38 10.57 -5.33 9.96
C ARG A 38 11.87 -4.58 9.70
N ARG A 39 12.84 -4.68 10.62
CA ARG A 39 14.17 -4.09 10.44
C ARG A 39 14.89 -4.70 9.23
N LYS A 40 14.89 -6.03 9.09
CA LYS A 40 15.44 -6.73 7.91
C LYS A 40 14.72 -6.32 6.63
N LEU A 41 13.40 -6.13 6.69
CA LEU A 41 12.62 -5.65 5.55
C LEU A 41 13.03 -4.23 5.16
N TRP A 42 13.25 -3.33 6.13
CA TRP A 42 13.77 -1.99 5.87
C TRP A 42 15.16 -2.04 5.24
N GLU A 43 16.07 -2.81 5.81
CA GLU A 43 17.43 -2.99 5.30
C GLU A 43 17.43 -3.49 3.84
N LYS A 44 16.62 -4.50 3.54
CA LYS A 44 16.42 -5.01 2.18
C LYS A 44 15.92 -3.94 1.21
N ASN A 45 14.95 -3.11 1.62
CA ASN A 45 14.39 -2.07 0.74
C ASN A 45 15.30 -0.86 0.58
N LEU A 46 16.18 -0.57 1.55
CA LEU A 46 17.15 0.51 1.45
C LEU A 46 18.33 0.14 0.53
N HIS A 47 18.51 -1.14 0.21
CA HIS A 47 19.54 -1.67 -0.70
C HIS A 47 20.96 -1.16 -0.38
N ARG A 48 21.27 -0.98 0.91
CA ARG A 48 22.58 -0.52 1.36
C ARG A 48 23.43 -1.72 1.79
N SER A 49 24.57 -1.93 1.13
CA SER A 49 25.53 -2.99 1.45
C SER A 49 26.64 -2.54 2.39
N ASP A 50 26.91 -1.24 2.48
CA ASP A 50 28.12 -0.72 3.14
C ASP A 50 28.06 -0.82 4.67
N LYS A 51 26.85 -0.74 5.24
CA LYS A 51 26.62 -0.72 6.68
C LYS A 51 25.33 -1.49 6.99
N PRO A 52 25.24 -2.20 8.14
CA PRO A 52 23.99 -2.77 8.62
C PRO A 52 23.06 -1.71 9.23
N LEU A 53 21.76 -2.03 9.28
CA LEU A 53 20.75 -1.17 9.88
C LEU A 53 20.70 -1.32 11.41
N ASP A 54 21.41 -0.44 12.12
CA ASP A 54 21.42 -0.38 13.59
C ASP A 54 20.10 0.17 14.19
N ASP A 55 19.86 -0.08 15.48
CA ASP A 55 18.69 0.43 16.20
C ASP A 55 18.73 1.96 16.46
N GLN A 56 19.93 2.57 16.42
CA GLN A 56 20.11 4.01 16.49
C GLN A 56 19.91 4.71 15.14
N CYS A 57 19.86 3.97 14.03
CA CYS A 57 19.63 4.55 12.72
C CYS A 57 18.23 5.15 12.61
N ALA A 58 18.09 6.13 11.72
CA ALA A 58 16.83 6.77 11.43
C ALA A 58 16.66 6.99 9.93
N VAL A 59 15.43 6.94 9.44
CA VAL A 59 15.08 7.17 8.04
C VAL A 59 14.11 8.35 7.97
N CYS A 60 14.37 9.31 7.08
CA CYS A 60 13.53 10.49 6.95
C CYS A 60 12.24 10.23 6.16
N GLU A 61 11.24 11.08 6.36
CA GLU A 61 9.89 10.93 5.78
C GLU A 61 9.87 10.87 4.24
N LEU A 62 10.90 11.41 3.56
CA LEU A 62 11.02 11.39 2.10
C LEU A 62 11.14 9.97 1.50
N HIS A 63 11.46 8.97 2.33
CA HIS A 63 11.60 7.58 1.90
C HIS A 63 10.32 6.76 2.08
N PHE A 64 9.31 7.33 2.72
CA PHE A 64 8.01 6.71 2.93
C PHE A 64 6.96 7.39 2.08
N GLU A 65 5.94 6.63 1.70
CA GLU A 65 4.74 7.23 1.10
C GLU A 65 3.91 7.92 2.18
N ASP A 66 3.28 9.04 1.82
CA ASP A 66 2.49 9.84 2.76
C ASP A 66 1.34 9.05 3.40
N ARG A 67 0.81 8.02 2.72
CA ARG A 67 -0.22 7.10 3.27
C ARG A 67 0.23 6.38 4.54
N TYR A 68 1.54 6.18 4.72
CA TYR A 68 2.11 5.49 5.87
C TYR A 68 2.54 6.45 6.98
N ILE A 69 2.43 7.76 6.75
CA ILE A 69 2.83 8.80 7.71
C ILE A 69 1.57 9.32 8.41
N LEU A 70 1.42 8.96 9.67
CA LEU A 70 0.36 9.43 10.55
C LEU A 70 0.73 10.82 11.09
N ARG A 71 0.07 11.85 10.55
CA ARG A 71 0.21 13.25 10.99
C ARG A 71 -0.87 13.66 11.99
N ASP A 72 -2.01 12.99 11.99
CA ASP A 72 -3.15 13.29 12.87
C ASP A 72 -3.53 12.07 13.72
N TYR A 73 -4.18 12.31 14.85
CA TYR A 73 -5.01 11.34 15.57
C TYR A 73 -6.43 11.47 15.04
N ILE A 74 -7.00 10.35 14.58
CA ILE A 74 -8.38 10.28 14.13
C ILE A 74 -9.18 9.64 15.26
N HIS A 75 -10.15 10.37 15.80
CA HIS A 75 -11.07 9.89 16.83
C HIS A 75 -12.50 10.05 16.33
N VAL A 76 -13.36 9.06 16.59
CA VAL A 76 -14.79 9.17 16.30
C VAL A 76 -15.49 9.54 17.60
N VAL A 77 -16.03 10.75 17.68
CA VAL A 77 -16.79 11.25 18.82
C VAL A 77 -18.21 11.53 18.34
N ASN A 78 -19.21 10.87 18.94
CA ASN A 78 -20.63 11.01 18.55
C ASN A 78 -20.92 10.70 17.06
N GLY A 79 -20.11 9.85 16.43
CA GLY A 79 -20.24 9.53 15.00
C GLY A 79 -19.54 10.51 14.05
N GLU A 80 -18.91 11.57 14.57
CA GLU A 80 -18.12 12.53 13.79
C GLU A 80 -16.62 12.23 13.91
N GLU A 81 -15.91 12.27 12.79
CA GLU A 81 -14.44 12.12 12.75
C GLU A 81 -13.75 13.42 13.15
N VAL A 82 -13.21 13.47 14.36
CA VAL A 82 -12.37 14.56 14.85
C VAL A 82 -10.90 14.23 14.58
N ARG A 83 -10.20 15.14 13.89
CA ARG A 83 -8.77 15.03 13.59
C ARG A 83 -7.96 15.98 14.45
N ILE A 84 -7.03 15.43 15.24
CA ILE A 84 -6.15 16.20 16.11
C ILE A 84 -4.71 16.07 15.59
N PRO A 85 -4.03 17.16 15.23
CA PRO A 85 -2.67 17.09 14.69
C PRO A 85 -1.68 16.57 15.74
N ARG A 86 -0.76 15.70 15.29
CA ARG A 86 0.34 15.18 16.11
C ARG A 86 1.46 16.20 16.17
N GLY A 87 2.05 16.38 17.35
CA GLY A 87 3.29 17.16 17.49
C GLY A 87 4.50 16.52 16.79
N VAL A 88 4.54 15.18 16.73
CA VAL A 88 5.55 14.41 16.00
C VAL A 88 4.85 13.37 15.14
N PRO A 89 5.08 13.37 13.81
CA PRO A 89 4.53 12.34 12.94
C PRO A 89 4.97 10.94 13.38
N ALA A 90 4.12 9.95 13.14
CA ALA A 90 4.43 8.55 13.37
C ALA A 90 4.29 7.75 12.07
N LEU A 91 4.88 6.57 12.02
CA LEU A 91 4.65 5.63 10.91
C LEU A 91 3.61 4.59 11.32
N THR A 92 2.86 4.10 10.33
CA THR A 92 2.06 2.88 10.50
C THR A 92 2.93 1.65 10.75
N CYS A 93 2.33 0.58 11.27
CA CYS A 93 3.05 -0.67 11.57
C CYS A 93 3.49 -1.44 10.31
N ASP A 94 2.90 -1.17 9.16
CA ASP A 94 3.22 -1.77 7.87
C ASP A 94 4.15 -0.90 7.01
N ALA A 95 4.49 0.30 7.49
CA ALA A 95 5.34 1.24 6.76
C ALA A 95 6.72 0.65 6.45
N VAL A 96 7.10 0.75 5.17
CA VAL A 96 8.40 0.35 4.63
C VAL A 96 8.99 1.47 3.77
N PRO A 97 10.32 1.70 3.82
CA PRO A 97 10.96 2.74 3.03
C PRO A 97 11.12 2.28 1.59
N THR A 98 10.23 2.69 0.69
CA THR A 98 10.24 2.24 -0.71
C THR A 98 10.72 3.30 -1.70
N ILE A 99 10.79 4.57 -1.27
CA ILE A 99 11.16 5.70 -2.11
C ILE A 99 12.65 6.00 -1.92
N LEU A 100 13.46 5.81 -2.96
CA LEU A 100 14.89 6.11 -2.94
C LEU A 100 15.23 7.10 -4.05
N PRO A 101 15.13 8.43 -3.78
CA PRO A 101 15.28 9.45 -4.81
C PRO A 101 16.68 9.50 -5.44
N ASN A 102 17.70 9.07 -4.69
CA ASN A 102 19.10 9.10 -5.12
C ASN A 102 19.60 7.73 -5.63
N ALA A 103 18.71 6.75 -5.73
CA ALA A 103 18.99 5.44 -6.29
C ALA A 103 18.37 5.31 -7.69
N PRO A 104 18.86 4.42 -8.56
CA PRO A 104 18.27 4.24 -9.88
C PRO A 104 16.79 3.82 -9.77
N LYS A 105 15.96 4.34 -10.68
CA LYS A 105 14.49 4.29 -10.60
C LYS A 105 13.94 2.88 -10.38
N TYR A 106 14.60 1.84 -10.88
CA TYR A 106 14.17 0.44 -10.73
C TYR A 106 14.20 -0.06 -9.27
N LEU A 107 14.96 0.58 -8.38
CA LEU A 107 14.99 0.23 -6.95
C LEU A 107 13.87 0.91 -6.15
N THR A 108 13.30 1.99 -6.67
CA THR A 108 12.16 2.67 -6.04
C THR A 108 10.87 1.96 -6.43
N LYS A 109 10.11 1.50 -5.44
CA LYS A 109 8.81 0.85 -5.66
C LYS A 109 7.70 1.75 -5.11
N LYS A 110 6.82 2.21 -5.97
CA LYS A 110 5.58 2.87 -5.50
C LYS A 110 4.55 1.78 -5.22
N VAL A 111 3.91 1.85 -4.07
CA VAL A 111 2.80 0.97 -3.72
C VAL A 111 1.65 1.28 -4.69
N PRO A 112 1.10 0.26 -5.37
CA PRO A 112 -0.07 0.47 -6.21
C PRO A 112 -1.21 1.08 -5.40
N ALA A 113 -1.96 1.98 -6.04
CA ALA A 113 -3.21 2.46 -5.47
C ALA A 113 -4.12 1.26 -5.13
N GLU A 114 -4.83 1.36 -4.01
CA GLU A 114 -5.75 0.32 -3.58
C GLU A 114 -6.80 0.08 -4.66
N ARG A 115 -6.92 -1.17 -5.13
CA ARG A 115 -7.88 -1.53 -6.17
C ARG A 115 -9.26 -1.57 -5.54
N ALA A 116 -10.22 -0.85 -6.14
CA ALA A 116 -11.60 -0.93 -5.71
C ALA A 116 -12.10 -2.39 -5.69
N PRO A 117 -12.90 -2.79 -4.70
CA PRO A 117 -13.43 -4.14 -4.63
C PRO A 117 -14.27 -4.43 -5.88
N ARG A 118 -13.93 -5.51 -6.59
CA ARG A 118 -14.72 -5.97 -7.75
C ARG A 118 -16.07 -6.46 -7.25
N LYS A 119 -17.16 -5.78 -7.62
CA LYS A 119 -18.52 -6.28 -7.46
C LYS A 119 -18.66 -7.56 -8.30
N ARG A 120 -18.77 -8.71 -7.66
CA ARG A 120 -19.13 -9.97 -8.31
C ARG A 120 -20.63 -10.19 -8.08
N GLU A 121 -21.42 -10.07 -9.14
CA GLU A 121 -22.82 -10.48 -9.12
C GLU A 121 -22.89 -12.02 -8.98
N PRO A 122 -23.80 -12.58 -8.15
CA PRO A 122 -23.94 -14.04 -7.99
C PRO A 122 -24.38 -14.70 -9.30
N SER A 123 -23.65 -15.71 -9.78
CA SER A 123 -23.86 -16.35 -11.10
C SER A 123 -25.08 -17.28 -11.20
N ALA A 124 -26.09 -17.14 -10.33
CA ALA A 124 -27.21 -18.06 -10.26
C ALA A 124 -28.15 -18.02 -11.48
N GLN A 125 -28.07 -16.97 -12.32
CA GLN A 125 -29.00 -16.77 -13.44
C GLN A 125 -28.53 -17.37 -14.79
N LEU A 126 -27.28 -17.84 -14.93
CA LEU A 126 -26.76 -18.30 -16.23
C LEU A 126 -26.89 -19.81 -16.49
N GLN A 127 -27.39 -20.60 -15.52
CA GLN A 127 -27.48 -22.06 -15.68
C GLN A 127 -28.82 -22.56 -16.25
N SER A 128 -29.86 -21.72 -16.30
CA SER A 128 -31.18 -22.11 -16.82
C SER A 128 -31.28 -22.08 -18.34
N GLU A 129 -30.49 -21.25 -19.03
CA GLU A 129 -30.59 -21.05 -20.48
C GLU A 129 -29.84 -22.14 -21.29
N ARG A 130 -28.84 -22.81 -20.70
CA ARG A 130 -27.97 -23.73 -21.45
C ARG A 130 -28.52 -25.14 -21.64
N ARG A 131 -29.66 -25.49 -21.00
CA ARG A 131 -30.21 -26.86 -21.03
C ARG A 131 -31.16 -27.17 -22.19
N LYS A 132 -31.43 -26.22 -23.10
CA LYS A 132 -32.49 -26.39 -24.14
C LYS A 132 -32.03 -26.65 -25.57
N LYS A 133 -30.73 -26.83 -25.87
CA LYS A 133 -30.28 -27.22 -27.22
C LYS A 133 -29.67 -28.63 -27.20
N LYS A 134 -30.56 -29.63 -27.17
CA LYS A 134 -30.22 -31.03 -27.48
C LYS A 134 -30.31 -31.22 -29.00
N ARG A 135 -29.27 -31.86 -29.54
CA ARG A 135 -29.28 -32.96 -30.52
C ARG A 135 -29.91 -32.70 -31.89
N ASP A 136 -29.05 -32.69 -32.90
CA ASP A 136 -29.20 -33.50 -34.11
C ASP A 136 -27.83 -34.07 -34.50
N ALA A 137 -27.82 -35.29 -35.01
CA ALA A 137 -26.65 -36.15 -35.15
C ALA A 137 -26.22 -36.36 -36.62
N SER A 138 -24.92 -36.65 -36.79
CA SER A 138 -24.29 -37.49 -37.83
C SER A 138 -24.20 -36.97 -39.28
N PRO A 139 -23.39 -37.57 -40.20
CA PRO A 139 -22.17 -38.39 -40.06
C PRO A 139 -21.06 -38.10 -41.13
N CYS A 140 -19.96 -38.89 -41.11
CA CYS A 140 -19.01 -39.22 -42.22
C CYS A 140 -17.99 -38.14 -42.63
N GLY A 141 -16.70 -38.39 -42.91
CA GLY A 141 -15.83 -39.57 -42.97
C GLY A 141 -14.62 -39.27 -43.90
N THR A 142 -13.47 -39.96 -43.70
CA THR A 142 -12.37 -40.20 -44.69
C THR A 142 -11.50 -38.96 -45.07
N THR A 143 -10.16 -38.95 -45.16
CA THR A 143 -9.08 -39.95 -45.27
C THR A 143 -7.72 -39.35 -44.87
N ALA A 144 -6.79 -40.23 -44.51
CA ALA A 144 -5.37 -39.99 -44.29
C ALA A 144 -4.60 -39.47 -45.53
N LEU A 145 -3.56 -38.66 -45.29
CA LEU A 145 -2.28 -38.73 -46.02
C LEU A 145 -1.14 -38.53 -45.02
N GLN A 146 -0.14 -39.40 -45.16
CA GLN A 146 1.11 -39.49 -44.41
C GLN A 146 2.21 -38.67 -45.10
N ASP A 147 3.38 -38.70 -44.46
CA ASP A 147 4.76 -38.43 -44.94
C ASP A 147 5.38 -37.17 -44.30
N ASN A 148 6.11 -37.33 -43.17
CA ASN A 148 7.51 -37.76 -43.00
C ASN A 148 8.50 -36.66 -43.40
N ASP A 149 9.30 -36.17 -42.45
CA ASP A 149 10.77 -36.16 -42.54
C ASP A 149 11.38 -35.55 -41.25
N ASP A 150 12.62 -35.95 -41.01
CA ASP A 150 13.36 -36.03 -39.75
C ASP A 150 13.94 -34.71 -39.23
N ASP A 151 13.90 -34.52 -37.90
CA ASP A 151 14.80 -33.60 -37.19
C ASP A 151 15.21 -34.21 -35.83
N ASP A 152 16.45 -34.68 -35.80
CA ASP A 152 17.17 -35.22 -34.64
C ASP A 152 17.45 -34.08 -33.63
N CYS A 153 16.67 -34.02 -32.56
CA CYS A 153 16.98 -33.20 -31.40
C CYS A 153 17.06 -34.11 -30.18
N SER A 154 18.27 -34.60 -29.92
CA SER A 154 18.64 -35.31 -28.70
C SER A 154 18.39 -34.43 -27.46
N SER A 155 17.19 -34.54 -26.90
CA SER A 155 16.88 -34.18 -25.52
C SER A 155 16.69 -35.46 -24.70
N PRO A 156 17.22 -35.55 -23.47
CA PRO A 156 17.05 -36.74 -22.65
C PRO A 156 15.57 -36.99 -22.38
N ARG A 157 15.06 -38.13 -22.85
CA ARG A 157 13.73 -38.63 -22.48
C ARG A 157 13.73 -38.91 -20.98
N ILE A 158 12.91 -38.17 -20.26
CA ILE A 158 12.51 -38.53 -18.90
C ILE A 158 11.49 -39.67 -19.02
N ASP A 159 11.89 -40.86 -18.60
CA ASP A 159 11.04 -42.04 -18.62
C ASP A 159 9.83 -41.85 -17.70
N ALA A 160 8.63 -42.15 -18.22
CA ALA A 160 7.34 -41.86 -17.60
C ALA A 160 7.01 -42.72 -16.35
N GLU A 161 7.98 -43.46 -15.82
CA GLU A 161 7.82 -44.45 -14.76
C GLU A 161 8.31 -43.96 -13.38
N ASN A 162 8.77 -42.71 -13.27
CA ASN A 162 9.10 -42.10 -11.97
C ASN A 162 8.23 -40.87 -11.63
N LEU A 163 6.92 -40.97 -11.87
CA LEU A 163 5.92 -40.01 -11.38
C LEU A 163 5.06 -40.61 -10.23
N GLY A 164 5.56 -41.65 -9.58
CA GLY A 164 4.90 -42.30 -8.43
C GLY A 164 5.50 -41.97 -7.06
N GLN A 165 6.66 -41.30 -7.01
CA GLN A 165 7.42 -41.13 -5.76
C GLN A 165 7.56 -39.70 -5.25
N LEU A 166 6.97 -38.71 -5.92
CA LEU A 166 6.86 -37.37 -5.39
C LEU A 166 5.66 -37.29 -4.44
N LYS A 167 5.93 -37.37 -3.13
CA LYS A 167 4.94 -37.06 -2.09
C LYS A 167 4.49 -35.61 -2.29
N ALA A 168 3.20 -35.44 -2.62
CA ALA A 168 2.59 -34.13 -2.67
C ALA A 168 2.72 -33.44 -1.29
N PRO A 169 3.16 -32.17 -1.22
CA PRO A 169 3.09 -31.41 0.02
C PRO A 169 1.62 -31.29 0.44
N SER A 170 1.38 -31.64 1.71
CA SER A 170 0.08 -31.73 2.36
C SER A 170 -0.79 -30.50 2.12
N THR A 171 -2.00 -30.75 1.61
CA THR A 171 -3.11 -29.82 1.44
C THR A 171 -3.67 -29.41 2.80
N CYS A 172 -2.99 -28.48 3.47
CA CYS A 172 -3.45 -27.85 4.71
C CYS A 172 -3.54 -26.34 4.54
N TRP A 173 -4.18 -25.89 3.46
CA TRP A 173 -4.72 -24.54 3.37
C TRP A 173 -6.21 -24.76 3.15
N TYR A 174 -7.01 -24.53 4.20
CA TYR A 174 -8.45 -24.26 4.25
C TYR A 174 -9.07 -24.91 5.50
N ALA A 175 -8.99 -24.21 6.63
CA ALA A 175 -9.96 -24.32 7.72
C ALA A 175 -9.85 -23.09 8.63
N LEU A 176 -10.29 -21.93 8.15
CA LEU A 176 -10.67 -20.84 9.06
C LEU A 176 -12.14 -21.07 9.44
N PRO A 177 -12.48 -21.18 10.75
CA PRO A 177 -13.86 -21.26 11.17
C PRO A 177 -14.59 -19.97 10.82
N VAL A 178 -15.73 -20.12 10.14
CA VAL A 178 -16.68 -19.05 9.87
C VAL A 178 -17.23 -18.57 11.21
N LEU A 179 -16.79 -17.39 11.67
CA LEU A 179 -17.36 -16.75 12.84
C LEU A 179 -18.79 -16.27 12.49
N PRO A 180 -19.80 -16.54 13.36
CA PRO A 180 -21.17 -16.08 13.14
C PRO A 180 -21.25 -14.56 13.08
N LEU A 181 -21.93 -14.03 12.06
CA LEU A 181 -22.25 -12.62 11.93
C LEU A 181 -23.17 -12.18 13.09
N PRO A 182 -22.96 -11.00 13.70
CA PRO A 182 -23.90 -10.45 14.65
C PRO A 182 -25.24 -10.11 13.96
N PRO A 183 -26.38 -10.32 14.64
CA PRO A 183 -27.70 -10.05 14.08
C PRO A 183 -27.90 -8.55 13.83
N LYS A 184 -28.54 -8.26 12.70
CA LYS A 184 -28.96 -6.90 12.30
C LYS A 184 -30.05 -6.41 13.24
N SER A 185 -29.77 -5.40 14.04
CA SER A 185 -30.79 -4.60 14.72
C SER A 185 -31.14 -3.39 13.86
N SER A 186 -32.40 -3.34 13.44
CA SER A 186 -33.13 -2.17 12.95
C SER A 186 -34.62 -2.55 13.01
N PRO A 187 -35.59 -1.63 13.14
CA PRO A 187 -35.51 -0.17 13.29
C PRO A 187 -36.22 0.32 14.57
N ASP A 188 -35.95 1.55 15.00
CA ASP A 188 -37.00 2.32 15.66
C ASP A 188 -37.15 3.67 14.95
N GLN A 189 -38.40 3.91 14.58
CA GLN A 189 -38.85 5.08 13.86
C GLN A 189 -39.09 6.22 14.85
N ASN A 190 -38.98 7.44 14.30
CA ASN A 190 -39.70 8.63 14.73
C ASN A 190 -39.07 9.41 15.89
N LEU A 191 -38.51 10.58 15.57
CA LEU A 191 -38.97 11.84 16.17
C LEU A 191 -38.54 13.03 15.30
N LEU A 192 -39.54 13.56 14.63
CA LEU A 192 -39.58 14.81 13.89
C LEU A 192 -39.47 16.00 14.86
N ALA A 193 -38.39 16.78 14.79
CA ALA A 193 -38.32 18.16 15.30
C ALA A 193 -37.29 18.94 14.46
N LYS A 194 -37.75 19.70 13.45
CA LYS A 194 -38.01 21.15 13.49
C LYS A 194 -36.76 22.03 13.64
N VAL A 195 -36.41 22.63 12.50
CA VAL A 195 -35.49 23.75 12.22
C VAL A 195 -35.85 24.99 13.07
N PRO A 196 -34.85 25.77 13.52
CA PRO A 196 -34.58 27.09 12.93
C PRO A 196 -33.07 27.27 12.68
N SER A 197 -32.58 27.62 11.48
CA SER A 197 -32.58 28.97 10.88
C SER A 197 -32.11 30.04 11.86
N SER A 198 -30.84 30.47 11.77
CA SER A 198 -30.41 31.88 11.78
C SER A 198 -28.88 32.03 11.75
N GLN A 199 -28.42 32.86 10.81
CA GLN A 199 -27.28 33.81 10.85
C GLN A 199 -25.87 33.22 11.11
N GLU A 200 -24.93 33.20 10.16
CA GLU A 200 -24.29 34.34 9.47
C GLU A 200 -23.95 35.50 10.41
N ASP A 201 -22.82 35.37 11.12
CA ASP A 201 -22.05 36.52 11.61
C ASP A 201 -20.65 36.49 10.96
N GLN A 202 -20.48 37.44 10.04
CA GLN A 202 -19.21 37.82 9.43
C GLN A 202 -18.45 38.71 10.41
N ASP A 203 -17.55 38.16 11.21
CA ASP A 203 -16.59 38.96 11.96
C ASP A 203 -15.37 39.30 11.10
N SER A 204 -15.52 40.43 10.41
CA SER A 204 -14.57 41.54 10.32
C SER A 204 -13.14 41.28 10.81
N TYR A 205 -12.22 41.03 9.88
CA TYR A 205 -10.77 41.21 10.10
C TYR A 205 -10.37 42.61 9.60
N PRO A 206 -9.67 43.44 10.40
CA PRO A 206 -9.21 44.74 9.95
C PRO A 206 -8.06 44.65 8.95
N GLU A 207 -8.17 45.45 7.88
CA GLU A 207 -7.11 45.72 6.90
C GLU A 207 -5.82 46.18 7.56
N VAL A 208 -4.75 45.39 7.36
CA VAL A 208 -3.38 45.84 7.58
C VAL A 208 -2.95 46.73 6.42
N LYS A 209 -2.98 48.04 6.63
CA LYS A 209 -2.34 49.03 5.74
C LYS A 209 -0.82 48.79 5.73
N VAL A 210 -0.33 48.23 4.64
CA VAL A 210 1.11 48.19 4.33
C VAL A 210 1.47 49.48 3.61
N ASP A 211 2.15 50.37 4.34
CA ASP A 211 2.72 51.61 3.82
C ASP A 211 3.86 51.28 2.84
N SER A 212 3.64 51.62 1.56
CA SER A 212 4.65 51.57 0.52
C SER A 212 5.50 52.82 0.58
N THR A 213 6.71 52.75 1.13
CA THR A 213 7.83 53.58 0.64
C THR A 213 9.17 52.92 0.95
N LYS A 214 10.00 52.77 -0.10
CA LYS A 214 11.40 53.22 -0.17
C LYS A 214 12.28 52.27 -0.98
N THR A 215 12.30 52.53 -2.28
CA THR A 215 13.40 52.27 -3.21
C THR A 215 14.70 52.88 -2.69
N PRO A 216 15.83 52.17 -2.79
CA PRO A 216 17.12 52.81 -3.00
C PRO A 216 17.65 52.52 -4.42
N ALA A 217 18.05 53.60 -5.08
CA ALA A 217 18.72 53.61 -6.38
C ALA A 217 20.17 53.09 -6.26
N PRO A 218 20.77 52.60 -7.37
CA PRO A 218 22.14 52.11 -7.39
C PRO A 218 23.14 53.23 -7.67
N LEU A 219 24.28 53.20 -6.98
CA LEU A 219 25.59 53.69 -7.44
C LEU A 219 26.66 52.72 -6.95
#